data_AF-G2EFC2-F1
#
_entry.id   AF-G2EFC2-F1
#
_cell.length_a   1.000
_cell.length_b   1.000
_cell.length_c   1.000
_cell.angle_alpha   90.00
_cell.angle_beta   90.00
_cell.angle_gamma   90.00
#
_symmetry.space_group_name_H-M   'P 1'
#
loop_
_entity.id
_entity.type
_entity.pdbx_description
1 polymer ?
#
loop_
_entity_poly.entity_id
_entity_poly.type
_entity_poly.pdbx_seq_one_letter_code
_entity_poly.pdbx_strand_id
1 'polypeptide(L)'
;MKNLYFIVALCLLSCKDADPETNLELTDNAISELITKEDVKALKYSDFMVDAKVEKIIGNWAKYGELNIIIQDLKTGNLSFFKSNTEIVATLNKELKATVPEAINSSLIVARVIAVETKIYKLESAVNLSNPTKESILEPLKELLVAFSNLNLQMNKQLEKESQQIQKPQ
;
A
#
# COMPACT_ATOMS: atom_id res chain seq x y z
N MET A 1 14.60 2.15 75.97
CA MET A 1 15.27 0.97 75.36
C MET A 1 14.23 -0.06 75.00
N LYS A 2 13.85 -0.20 73.72
CA LYS A 2 13.55 -1.48 73.06
C LYS A 2 13.24 -1.25 71.57
N ASN A 3 14.27 -1.44 70.76
CA ASN A 3 14.31 -2.12 69.45
C ASN A 3 13.17 -1.94 68.44
N LEU A 4 13.49 -1.24 67.35
CA LEU A 4 13.55 -1.74 65.97
C LEU A 4 12.73 -3.02 65.67
N TYR A 5 11.70 -2.91 64.83
CA TYR A 5 11.41 -3.93 63.82
C TYR A 5 10.81 -3.33 62.55
N PHE A 6 11.41 -3.77 61.46
CA PHE A 6 11.22 -3.47 60.05
C PHE A 6 10.07 -4.32 59.52
N ILE A 7 9.03 -3.73 58.92
CA ILE A 7 8.11 -4.46 58.02
C ILE A 7 7.84 -3.57 56.81
N VAL A 8 8.64 -3.78 55.77
CA VAL A 8 8.36 -3.34 54.41
C VAL A 8 7.10 -4.05 53.95
N ALA A 9 6.04 -3.28 53.72
CA ALA A 9 4.79 -3.77 53.18
C ALA A 9 4.99 -4.16 51.71
N LEU A 10 5.09 -5.46 51.51
CA LEU A 10 4.73 -6.28 50.35
C LEU A 10 4.02 -5.52 49.21
N CYS A 11 4.76 -5.11 48.19
CA CYS A 11 4.21 -4.86 46.85
C CYS A 11 3.99 -6.21 46.16
N LEU A 12 2.83 -6.81 46.36
CA LEU A 12 2.31 -7.87 45.49
C LEU A 12 0.93 -7.44 44.98
N LEU A 13 0.92 -6.43 44.11
CA LEU A 13 -0.13 -6.33 43.11
C LEU A 13 0.17 -7.42 42.08
N SER A 14 -0.37 -8.61 42.32
CA SER A 14 -0.48 -9.65 41.30
C SER A 14 -1.33 -9.08 40.18
N CYS A 15 -0.70 -8.77 39.05
CA CYS A 15 -1.41 -8.65 37.80
C CYS A 15 -2.10 -10.00 37.57
N LYS A 16 -3.41 -9.97 37.42
CA LYS A 16 -4.19 -11.12 36.97
C LYS A 16 -3.81 -11.29 35.51
N ASP A 17 -3.20 -12.43 35.17
CA ASP A 17 -2.90 -12.77 33.78
C ASP A 17 -4.20 -12.58 32.99
N ALA A 18 -4.16 -11.63 32.04
CA ALA A 18 -5.17 -11.55 31.02
C ALA A 18 -5.12 -12.87 30.26
N ASP A 19 -6.29 -13.48 30.06
CA ASP A 19 -6.45 -14.68 29.23
C ASP A 19 -5.63 -14.52 27.93
N PRO A 20 -4.99 -15.59 27.43
CA PRO A 20 -4.30 -15.50 26.15
C PRO A 20 -5.35 -15.10 25.12
N GLU A 21 -5.25 -13.88 24.61
CA GLU A 21 -5.94 -13.50 23.39
C GLU A 21 -5.55 -14.54 22.35
N THR A 22 -6.46 -15.46 22.06
CA THR A 22 -6.41 -16.26 20.84
C THR A 22 -6.37 -15.26 19.71
N ASN A 23 -5.16 -14.96 19.23
CA ASN A 23 -4.93 -14.36 17.92
C ASN A 23 -5.55 -15.32 16.91
N LEU A 24 -6.83 -15.11 16.63
CA LEU A 24 -7.48 -15.70 15.47
C LEU A 24 -6.84 -15.00 14.27
N GLU A 25 -5.76 -15.57 13.77
CA GLU A 25 -5.26 -15.20 12.45
C GLU A 25 -6.38 -15.46 11.45
N LEU A 26 -7.00 -14.38 10.99
CA LEU A 26 -7.97 -14.44 9.90
C LEU A 26 -7.26 -15.00 8.68
N THR A 27 -7.72 -16.17 8.23
CA THR A 27 -7.21 -16.83 7.03
C THR A 27 -7.53 -16.02 5.77
N ASP A 28 -6.84 -16.28 4.66
CA ASP A 28 -7.10 -15.64 3.36
C ASP A 28 -8.58 -15.69 2.96
N ASN A 29 -9.27 -16.79 3.31
CA ASN A 29 -10.70 -16.96 3.07
C ASN A 29 -11.54 -15.89 3.77
N ALA A 30 -11.20 -15.51 5.01
CA ALA A 30 -11.96 -14.53 5.78
C ALA A 30 -11.86 -13.10 5.23
N ILE A 31 -10.72 -12.72 4.64
CA ILE A 31 -10.57 -11.40 3.97
C ILE A 31 -11.35 -11.39 2.65
N SER A 32 -11.33 -12.50 1.89
CA SER A 32 -12.10 -12.64 0.66
C SER A 32 -13.62 -12.63 0.89
N GLU A 33 -14.08 -13.05 2.07
CA GLU A 33 -15.47 -12.91 2.51
C GLU A 33 -15.80 -11.47 2.93
N LEU A 34 -14.82 -10.71 3.44
CA LEU A 34 -15.00 -9.34 3.90
C LEU A 34 -15.06 -8.32 2.76
N ILE A 35 -14.25 -8.50 1.71
CA ILE A 35 -14.15 -7.57 0.56
C ILE A 35 -14.54 -8.27 -0.72
N THR A 36 -15.65 -7.85 -1.33
CA THR A 36 -16.13 -8.39 -2.60
C THR A 36 -15.68 -7.54 -3.78
N LYS A 37 -15.74 -8.12 -4.99
CA LYS A 37 -15.52 -7.38 -6.25
C LYS A 37 -16.48 -6.19 -6.38
N GLU A 38 -17.72 -6.35 -5.92
CA GLU A 38 -18.77 -5.33 -5.97
C GLU A 38 -18.43 -4.16 -5.04
N ASP A 39 -17.86 -4.43 -3.86
CA ASP A 39 -17.37 -3.39 -2.96
C ASP A 39 -16.28 -2.54 -3.63
N VAL A 40 -15.31 -3.19 -4.31
CA VAL A 40 -14.22 -2.50 -5.00
C VAL A 40 -14.73 -1.69 -6.20
N LYS A 41 -15.68 -2.23 -6.97
CA LYS A 41 -16.34 -1.50 -8.07
C LYS A 41 -17.11 -0.27 -7.61
N ALA A 42 -17.63 -0.27 -6.38
CA ALA A 42 -18.35 0.88 -5.83
C ALA A 42 -17.41 2.05 -5.44
N LEU A 43 -16.10 1.83 -5.40
CA LEU A 43 -15.12 2.88 -5.11
C LEU A 43 -15.08 3.91 -6.25
N LYS A 44 -15.39 5.17 -5.90
CA LYS A 44 -15.33 6.29 -6.85
C LYS A 44 -13.93 6.89 -6.91
N TYR A 45 -13.25 6.72 -8.04
CA TYR A 45 -11.97 7.36 -8.36
C TYR A 45 -11.79 7.45 -9.89
N SER A 46 -10.89 8.33 -10.34
CA SER A 46 -10.49 8.38 -11.75
C SER A 46 -9.39 7.34 -11.98
N ASP A 47 -9.59 6.44 -12.94
CA ASP A 47 -8.66 5.36 -13.30
C ASP A 47 -7.93 5.71 -14.61
N PHE A 48 -6.79 6.38 -14.49
CA PHE A 48 -5.95 6.74 -15.64
C PHE A 48 -5.07 5.56 -16.00
N MET A 49 -5.18 5.11 -17.24
CA MET A 49 -4.29 4.13 -17.84
C MET A 49 -3.07 4.83 -18.45
N VAL A 50 -1.99 4.07 -18.61
CA VAL A 50 -0.79 4.54 -19.29
C VAL A 50 -1.06 4.64 -20.79
N ASP A 51 -0.60 5.72 -21.42
CA ASP A 51 -0.74 5.88 -22.87
C ASP A 51 0.23 4.96 -23.62
N ALA A 52 -0.16 4.51 -24.82
CA ALA A 52 0.64 3.58 -25.63
C ALA A 52 2.09 4.04 -25.91
N LYS A 53 2.36 5.36 -25.88
CA LYS A 53 3.72 5.89 -26.01
C LYS A 53 4.54 5.68 -24.73
N VAL A 54 3.93 5.90 -23.57
CA VAL A 54 4.57 5.66 -22.27
C VAL A 54 4.77 4.17 -22.03
N GLU A 55 3.80 3.32 -22.42
CA GLU A 55 3.93 1.85 -22.33
C GLU A 55 5.21 1.35 -23.00
N LYS A 56 5.59 1.90 -24.16
CA LYS A 56 6.84 1.55 -24.85
C LYS A 56 8.09 1.93 -24.05
N ILE A 57 8.03 3.03 -23.30
CA ILE A 57 9.17 3.53 -22.50
C ILE A 57 9.32 2.69 -21.23
N ILE A 58 8.20 2.38 -20.56
CA ILE A 58 8.20 1.64 -19.29
C ILE A 58 8.13 0.13 -19.48
N GLY A 59 8.12 -0.39 -20.72
CA GLY A 59 7.96 -1.81 -21.01
C GLY A 59 9.02 -2.71 -20.36
N ASN A 60 10.22 -2.18 -20.08
CA ASN A 60 11.29 -2.89 -19.38
C ASN A 60 11.28 -2.65 -17.85
N TRP A 61 10.36 -1.85 -17.33
CA TRP A 61 10.22 -1.60 -15.90
C TRP A 61 9.42 -2.74 -15.24
N ALA A 62 10.08 -3.88 -15.04
CA ALA A 62 9.46 -5.10 -14.56
C ALA A 62 8.61 -4.90 -13.29
N LYS A 63 9.08 -4.07 -12.35
CA LYS A 63 8.38 -3.80 -11.09
C LYS A 63 7.10 -2.99 -11.25
N TYR A 64 7.03 -2.11 -12.24
CA TYR A 64 5.77 -1.47 -12.60
C TYR A 64 4.78 -2.50 -13.17
N GLY A 65 5.26 -3.42 -14.02
CA GLY A 65 4.44 -4.52 -14.55
C GLY A 65 3.87 -5.42 -13.45
N GLU A 66 4.71 -5.82 -12.49
CA GLU A 66 4.31 -6.58 -11.30
C GLU A 66 3.27 -5.83 -10.48
N LEU A 67 3.50 -4.55 -10.18
CA LEU A 67 2.53 -3.71 -9.49
C LEU A 67 1.21 -3.61 -10.25
N ASN A 68 1.25 -3.47 -11.58
CA ASN A 68 0.03 -3.40 -12.38
C ASN A 68 -0.79 -4.69 -12.27
N ILE A 69 -0.16 -5.87 -12.27
CA ILE A 69 -0.84 -7.15 -12.05
C ILE A 69 -1.52 -7.17 -10.68
N ILE A 70 -0.78 -6.78 -9.62
CA ILE A 70 -1.32 -6.69 -8.25
C ILE A 70 -2.52 -5.73 -8.21
N ILE A 71 -2.44 -4.58 -8.88
CA ILE A 71 -3.56 -3.62 -8.97
C ILE A 71 -4.77 -4.23 -9.69
N GLN A 72 -4.57 -5.04 -10.73
CA GLN A 72 -5.69 -5.74 -11.39
C GLN A 72 -6.34 -6.77 -10.45
N ASP A 73 -5.55 -7.53 -9.70
CA ASP A 73 -6.06 -8.49 -8.72
C ASP A 73 -6.85 -7.77 -7.61
N LEU A 74 -6.35 -6.65 -7.10
CA LEU A 74 -7.04 -5.79 -6.16
C LEU A 74 -8.39 -5.30 -6.69
N LYS A 75 -8.47 -4.93 -7.98
CA LYS A 75 -9.74 -4.54 -8.64
C LYS A 75 -10.77 -5.68 -8.71
N THR A 76 -10.35 -6.93 -8.51
CA THR A 76 -11.25 -8.09 -8.40
C THR A 76 -11.67 -8.41 -6.96
N GLY A 77 -11.15 -7.68 -5.96
CA GLY A 77 -11.34 -7.98 -4.54
C GLY A 77 -10.29 -8.94 -3.97
N ASN A 78 -9.32 -9.38 -4.78
CA ASN A 78 -8.27 -10.27 -4.32
C ASN A 78 -7.16 -9.49 -3.59
N LEU A 79 -7.10 -9.63 -2.27
CA LEU A 79 -6.13 -8.98 -1.38
C LEU A 79 -5.02 -9.92 -0.90
N SER A 80 -4.97 -11.17 -1.39
CA SER A 80 -4.05 -12.22 -0.91
C SER A 80 -2.57 -11.83 -0.97
N PHE A 81 -2.17 -11.00 -1.96
CA PHE A 81 -0.81 -10.47 -2.03
C PHE A 81 -0.35 -9.79 -0.73
N PHE A 82 -1.26 -9.12 -0.02
CA PHE A 82 -0.94 -8.33 1.17
C PHE A 82 -1.00 -9.12 2.48
N LYS A 83 -1.63 -10.30 2.48
CA LYS A 83 -1.83 -11.08 3.71
C LYS A 83 -0.55 -11.84 4.07
N SER A 84 -0.01 -11.59 5.26
CA SER A 84 1.17 -12.29 5.81
C SER A 84 2.42 -12.28 4.90
N ASN A 85 2.56 -11.29 4.02
CA ASN A 85 3.60 -11.21 2.99
C ASN A 85 4.49 -9.96 3.14
N THR A 86 4.69 -9.46 4.36
CA THR A 86 5.34 -8.17 4.64
C THR A 86 6.72 -8.01 3.96
N GLU A 87 7.56 -9.06 3.92
CA GLU A 87 8.87 -9.00 3.27
C GLU A 87 8.78 -8.86 1.74
N ILE A 88 7.82 -9.53 1.11
CA ILE A 88 7.57 -9.46 -0.33
C ILE A 88 7.06 -8.06 -0.69
N VAL A 89 6.12 -7.52 0.12
CA VAL A 89 5.60 -6.15 -0.03
C VAL A 89 6.72 -5.12 0.09
N ALA A 90 7.59 -5.26 1.10
CA ALA A 90 8.73 -4.37 1.29
C ALA A 90 9.73 -4.44 0.11
N THR A 91 9.97 -5.63 -0.42
CA THR A 91 10.84 -5.85 -1.57
C THR A 91 10.27 -5.20 -2.83
N LEU A 92 8.98 -5.41 -3.12
CA LEU A 92 8.29 -4.75 -4.24
C LEU A 92 8.45 -3.24 -4.17
N ASN A 93 8.19 -2.63 -3.02
CA ASN A 93 8.30 -1.17 -2.84
C ASN A 93 9.72 -0.65 -3.07
N LYS A 94 10.71 -1.30 -2.45
CA LYS A 94 12.13 -0.95 -2.60
C LYS A 94 12.55 -1.02 -4.06
N GLU A 95 12.20 -2.10 -4.75
CA GLU A 95 12.63 -2.33 -6.13
C GLU A 95 11.86 -1.46 -7.11
N LEU A 96 10.56 -1.22 -6.92
CA LEU A 96 9.77 -0.29 -7.73
C LEU A 96 10.45 1.08 -7.80
N LYS A 97 10.83 1.62 -6.63
CA LYS A 97 11.52 2.90 -6.52
C LYS A 97 12.95 2.87 -7.06
N ALA A 98 13.70 1.80 -6.83
CA ALA A 98 15.09 1.69 -7.27
C ALA A 98 15.25 1.49 -8.79
N THR A 99 14.20 0.99 -9.45
CA THR A 99 14.23 0.60 -10.87
C THR A 99 13.46 1.53 -11.80
N VAL A 100 13.07 2.73 -11.33
CA VAL A 100 12.43 3.75 -12.17
C VAL A 100 13.33 4.02 -13.40
N PRO A 101 12.83 3.83 -14.65
CA PRO A 101 13.62 4.02 -15.84
C PRO A 101 14.12 5.45 -15.97
N GLU A 102 15.39 5.63 -16.36
CA GLU A 102 16.01 6.94 -16.54
C GLU A 102 15.20 7.86 -17.45
N ALA A 103 14.61 7.30 -18.52
CA ALA A 103 13.78 8.03 -19.49
C ALA A 103 12.56 8.75 -18.86
N ILE A 104 12.10 8.34 -17.68
CA ILE A 104 10.98 8.97 -16.96
C ILE A 104 11.35 9.35 -15.53
N ASN A 105 12.63 9.29 -15.15
CA ASN A 105 13.08 9.51 -13.77
C ASN A 105 13.15 11.01 -13.42
N SER A 106 11.98 11.65 -13.42
CA SER A 106 11.82 13.03 -12.94
C SER A 106 11.43 13.05 -11.46
N SER A 107 11.73 14.16 -10.78
CA SER A 107 11.33 14.34 -9.37
C SER A 107 9.81 14.22 -9.16
N LEU A 108 9.01 14.61 -10.16
CA LEU A 108 7.56 14.47 -10.13
C LEU A 108 7.12 13.00 -10.18
N ILE A 109 7.78 12.18 -11.00
CA ILE A 109 7.51 10.73 -11.08
C ILE A 109 7.94 10.03 -9.81
N VAL A 110 9.16 10.29 -9.33
CA VAL A 110 9.67 9.70 -8.09
C VAL A 110 8.77 10.04 -6.90
N ALA A 111 8.27 11.28 -6.81
CA ALA A 111 7.32 11.66 -5.77
C ALA A 111 6.00 10.86 -5.84
N ARG A 112 5.53 10.50 -7.04
CA ARG A 112 4.34 9.65 -7.20
C ARG A 112 4.62 8.18 -6.88
N VAL A 113 5.81 7.67 -7.20
CA VAL A 113 6.24 6.33 -6.79
C VAL A 113 6.29 6.22 -5.26
N ILE A 114 6.82 7.23 -4.56
CA ILE A 114 6.83 7.27 -3.09
C ILE A 114 5.41 7.33 -2.50
N ALA A 115 4.50 8.05 -3.16
CA ALA A 115 3.11 8.08 -2.75
C ALA A 115 2.47 6.69 -2.88
N VAL A 116 2.71 5.99 -3.99
CA VAL A 116 2.29 4.59 -4.18
C VAL A 116 2.87 3.69 -3.10
N GLU A 117 4.18 3.76 -2.84
CA GLU A 117 4.86 3.01 -1.77
C GLU A 117 4.17 3.18 -0.41
N THR A 118 3.89 4.44 -0.02
CA THR A 118 3.17 4.75 1.22
C THR A 118 1.79 4.10 1.27
N LYS A 119 1.06 4.09 0.15
CA LYS A 119 -0.30 3.51 0.09
C LYS A 119 -0.28 1.98 0.06
N ILE A 120 0.76 1.38 -0.53
CA ILE A 120 0.99 -0.08 -0.47
C ILE A 120 1.17 -0.50 1.00
N TYR A 121 2.04 0.17 1.76
CA TYR A 121 2.21 -0.14 3.18
C TYR A 121 0.95 0.11 4.01
N LYS A 122 0.21 1.20 3.74
CA LYS A 122 -1.06 1.47 4.45
C LYS A 122 -2.08 0.35 4.21
N LEU A 123 -2.20 -0.16 2.98
CA LEU A 123 -3.11 -1.27 2.67
C LEU A 123 -2.62 -2.58 3.31
N GLU A 124 -1.33 -2.88 3.23
CA GLU A 124 -0.72 -4.05 3.89
C GLU A 124 -1.06 -4.08 5.38
N SER A 125 -0.83 -2.97 6.07
CA SER A 125 -1.10 -2.88 7.51
C SER A 125 -2.59 -3.03 7.82
N ALA A 126 -3.47 -2.50 6.98
CA ALA A 126 -4.92 -2.64 7.15
C ALA A 126 -5.42 -4.08 6.96
N VAL A 127 -4.88 -4.80 5.97
CA VAL A 127 -5.21 -6.20 5.69
C VAL A 127 -4.72 -7.14 6.80
N ASN A 128 -3.62 -6.76 7.47
CA ASN A 128 -3.00 -7.54 8.53
C ASN A 128 -3.44 -7.15 9.95
N LEU A 129 -4.44 -6.28 10.12
CA LEU A 129 -5.07 -6.05 11.44
C LEU A 129 -5.68 -7.36 11.97
N SER A 130 -5.65 -7.55 13.30
CA SER A 130 -6.26 -8.74 13.93
C SER A 130 -7.78 -8.82 13.72
N ASN A 131 -8.45 -7.66 13.65
CA ASN A 131 -9.90 -7.54 13.44
C ASN A 131 -10.20 -6.39 12.44
N PRO A 132 -9.90 -6.55 11.15
CA PRO A 132 -10.13 -5.52 10.16
C PRO A 132 -11.64 -5.37 9.90
N THR A 133 -12.07 -4.12 9.73
CA THR A 133 -13.42 -3.84 9.23
C THR A 133 -13.37 -3.69 7.71
N LYS A 134 -14.52 -3.82 7.05
CA LYS A 134 -14.63 -3.57 5.60
C LYS A 134 -14.11 -2.18 5.24
N GLU A 135 -14.51 -1.15 6.00
CA GLU A 135 -14.10 0.22 5.76
C GLU A 135 -12.60 0.42 5.98
N SER A 136 -12.02 -0.19 7.02
CA SER A 136 -10.59 -0.07 7.29
C SER A 136 -9.70 -0.63 6.17
N ILE A 137 -10.23 -1.51 5.32
CA ILE A 137 -9.54 -2.02 4.13
C ILE A 137 -9.90 -1.21 2.87
N LEU A 138 -11.18 -0.91 2.65
CA LEU A 138 -11.64 -0.22 1.44
C LEU A 138 -11.06 1.19 1.29
N GLU A 139 -10.85 1.92 2.40
CA GLU A 139 -10.25 3.26 2.34
C GLU A 139 -8.79 3.21 1.88
N PRO A 140 -7.86 2.47 2.54
CA PRO A 140 -6.49 2.29 2.03
C PRO A 140 -6.42 1.72 0.61
N LEU A 141 -7.31 0.79 0.27
CA LEU A 141 -7.39 0.23 -1.09
C LEU A 141 -7.70 1.34 -2.10
N LYS A 142 -8.72 2.16 -1.84
CA LYS A 142 -9.04 3.31 -2.69
C LYS A 142 -7.88 4.27 -2.81
N GLU A 143 -7.19 4.57 -1.71
CA GLU A 143 -6.02 5.44 -1.74
C GLU A 143 -4.89 4.89 -2.61
N LEU A 144 -4.64 3.58 -2.57
CA LEU A 144 -3.66 2.92 -3.42
C LEU A 144 -4.06 3.00 -4.90
N LEU A 145 -5.32 2.71 -5.23
CA LEU A 145 -5.84 2.82 -6.59
C LEU A 145 -5.71 4.25 -7.15
N VAL A 146 -6.00 5.26 -6.32
CA VAL A 146 -5.81 6.68 -6.67
C VAL A 146 -4.33 7.01 -6.86
N ALA A 147 -3.45 6.56 -5.97
CA ALA A 147 -2.02 6.82 -6.07
C ALA A 147 -1.42 6.21 -7.34
N PHE A 148 -1.79 4.97 -7.68
CA PHE A 148 -1.35 4.29 -8.90
C PHE A 148 -1.87 4.99 -10.16
N SER A 149 -3.16 5.33 -10.20
CA SER A 149 -3.76 6.11 -11.28
C SER A 149 -3.05 7.46 -11.48
N ASN A 150 -2.70 8.15 -10.40
CA ASN A 150 -1.96 9.41 -10.47
C ASN A 150 -0.51 9.24 -10.97
N LEU A 151 0.15 8.11 -10.69
CA LEU A 151 1.45 7.77 -11.28
C LEU A 151 1.33 7.66 -12.80
N ASN A 152 0.32 6.93 -13.29
CA ASN A 152 0.06 6.77 -14.73
C ASN A 152 -0.20 8.12 -15.40
N LEU A 153 -1.07 8.95 -14.80
CA LEU A 153 -1.35 10.29 -15.29
C LEU A 153 -0.08 11.16 -15.35
N GLN A 154 0.77 11.08 -14.34
CA GLN A 154 2.01 11.87 -14.29
C GLN A 154 2.99 11.44 -15.38
N MET A 155 3.10 10.14 -15.67
CA MET A 155 3.91 9.64 -16.78
C MET A 155 3.39 10.11 -18.14
N ASN A 156 2.08 10.03 -18.36
CA ASN A 156 1.45 10.51 -19.59
C ASN A 156 1.71 12.00 -19.81
N LYS A 157 1.49 12.83 -18.77
CA LYS A 157 1.69 14.28 -18.83
C LYS A 157 3.14 14.67 -19.07
N GLN A 158 4.09 13.95 -18.49
CA GLN A 158 5.50 14.23 -18.72
C GLN A 158 5.84 14.05 -20.20
N LEU A 159 5.46 12.91 -20.78
CA LEU A 159 5.76 12.61 -22.17
C LEU A 159 5.03 13.53 -23.15
N GLU A 160 3.77 13.88 -22.85
CA GLU A 160 3.01 14.87 -23.62
C GLU A 160 3.76 16.20 -23.66
N LYS A 161 4.17 16.72 -22.50
CA LYS A 161 4.91 17.98 -22.38
C LYS A 161 6.24 17.94 -23.13
N GLU A 162 6.99 16.85 -23.04
CA GLU A 162 8.27 16.67 -23.75
C GLU A 162 8.09 16.62 -25.28
N SER A 163 6.93 16.17 -25.76
CA SER A 163 6.62 16.15 -27.19
C SER A 163 6.20 17.51 -27.77
N GLN A 164 5.89 18.49 -26.92
CA GLN A 164 5.46 19.82 -27.36
C GLN A 164 6.66 20.68 -27.78
N GLN A 165 6.68 21.14 -29.03
CA GLN A 165 7.63 22.13 -29.52
C GLN A 165 7.18 23.55 -29.13
N ILE A 166 7.39 23.93 -27.87
CA ILE A 166 7.01 25.26 -27.39
C ILE A 166 8.07 26.29 -27.81
N GLN A 167 7.73 27.16 -28.76
CA GLN A 167 8.50 28.40 -29.02
C GLN A 167 8.11 29.45 -27.98
N LYS A 168 9.11 30.04 -27.31
CA LYS A 168 8.84 31.18 -26.42
C LYS A 168 8.57 32.43 -27.27
N PRO A 169 7.58 33.27 -26.89
CA PRO A 169 7.41 34.58 -27.51
C PRO A 169 8.71 35.38 -27.39
N GLN A 170 9.06 36.13 -28.44
CA GLN A 170 10.18 37.07 -28.41
C GLN A 170 9.86 38.28 -27.53
#